data_AF-A0A841T800-F1
#
_entry.id   AF-A0A841T800-F1
#
_cell.length_a   1.000
_cell.length_b   1.000
_cell.length_c   1.000
_cell.angle_alpha   90.00
_cell.angle_beta   90.00
_cell.angle_gamma   90.00
#
_symmetry.space_group_name_H-M   'P 1'
#
loop_
_entity.id
_entity.type
_entity.pdbx_description
1 polymer ?
#
loop_
_entity_poly.entity_id
_entity_poly.type
_entity_poly.pdbx_seq_one_letter_code
_entity_poly.pdbx_strand_id
1 'polypeptide(L)' 'QRTGALTRGVVKDLLTNSAFHPHGIKVRLTDGQVGRVQNIQAEGE' A
#
# COMPACT_ATOMS: atom_id res chain seq x y z
N GLN A 1 -10.70 0.75 2.30
CA GLN A 1 -11.31 -0.40 1.60
C GLN A 1 -12.60 -0.74 2.34
N ARG A 2 -13.71 -1.06 1.65
CA ARG A 2 -15.01 -1.32 2.32
C ARG A 2 -15.05 -2.63 3.12
N THR A 3 -14.11 -3.55 2.87
CA THR A 3 -14.08 -4.90 3.45
C THR A 3 -13.20 -5.02 4.69
N GLY A 4 -12.37 -4.02 5.02
CA GLY A 4 -11.46 -4.03 6.18
C GLY A 4 -10.29 -5.03 6.10
N ALA A 5 -10.30 -5.99 5.16
CA ALA A 5 -9.23 -6.95 4.97
C ALA A 5 -7.93 -6.24 4.54
N LEU A 6 -6.82 -6.57 5.22
CA LEU A 6 -5.48 -6.07 4.91
C LEU A 6 -4.63 -7.18 4.29
N THR A 7 -3.99 -6.87 3.16
CA THR A 7 -3.03 -7.75 2.50
C THR A 7 -1.63 -7.28 2.83
N ARG A 8 -0.79 -8.20 3.32
CA ARG A 8 0.65 -7.95 3.50
C ARG A 8 1.40 -8.32 2.23
N GLY A 9 2.45 -7.57 1.91
CA GLY A 9 3.29 -7.86 0.76
C GLY A 9 4.37 -6.81 0.57
N VAL A 10 5.28 -7.09 -0.35
CA VAL A 10 6.37 -6.18 -0.72
C VAL A 10 5.89 -5.25 -1.82
N VAL A 11 6.12 -3.95 -1.65
CA VAL A 11 5.76 -2.94 -2.66
C VAL A 11 6.70 -3.05 -3.85
N LYS A 12 6.13 -3.12 -5.05
CA LYS A 12 6.83 -3.05 -6.33
C LYS A 12 6.89 -1.62 -6.86
N ASP A 13 5.72 -0.99 -7.00
CA ASP A 13 5.59 0.35 -7.58
C ASP A 13 4.77 1.28 -6.69
N LEU A 14 5.19 2.53 -6.57
CA LEU A 14 4.39 3.62 -6.02
C LEU A 14 3.57 4.25 -7.15
N LEU A 15 2.25 4.19 -7.06
CA LEU A 15 1.32 4.66 -8.10
C LEU A 15 0.74 6.05 -7.80
N THR A 16 1.33 6.78 -6.86
CA THR A 16 0.85 8.11 -6.47
C THR A 16 1.98 9.11 -6.57
N ASN A 17 1.76 10.17 -7.36
CA ASN A 17 2.76 11.19 -7.70
C ASN A 17 2.60 12.51 -6.93
N SER A 18 1.53 12.66 -6.14
CA SER A 18 1.32 13.86 -5.33
C SER A 18 2.22 13.81 -4.09
N ALA A 19 2.44 14.94 -3.41
CA ALA A 19 3.00 14.93 -2.06
C ALA A 19 1.90 14.69 -1.00
N PHE A 20 0.68 15.15 -1.29
CA PHE A 20 -0.47 15.03 -0.40
C PHE A 20 -1.45 13.95 -0.88
N HIS A 21 -1.80 13.05 0.04
CA HIS A 21 -2.56 11.84 -0.25
C HIS A 21 -3.70 11.65 0.76
N PRO A 22 -4.86 12.29 0.58
CA PRO A 22 -5.97 12.24 1.56
C PRO A 22 -6.53 10.84 1.78
N HIS A 23 -6.33 9.94 0.82
CA HIS A 23 -6.77 8.55 0.89
C HIS A 23 -5.58 7.57 1.02
N GLY A 24 -4.38 8.08 1.34
CA GLY A 24 -3.15 7.29 1.43
C GLY A 24 -2.50 6.97 0.08
N ILE A 25 -1.32 6.37 0.16
CA ILE A 25 -0.45 6.07 -0.99
C ILE A 25 -0.99 4.83 -1.70
N LYS A 26 -1.30 4.98 -2.99
CA LYS A 26 -1.61 3.87 -3.91
C LYS A 26 -0.32 3.18 -4.32
N VAL A 27 -0.31 1.85 -4.22
CA VAL A 27 0.85 1.02 -4.51
C VAL A 27 0.45 -0.21 -5.30
N ARG A 28 1.43 -0.79 -6.01
CA ARG A 28 1.36 -2.13 -6.58
C ARG A 28 2.28 -3.05 -5.78
N LEU A 29 1.81 -4.21 -5.39
CA LEU A 29 2.61 -5.26 -4.76
C LEU A 29 3.35 -6.10 -5.82
N THR A 30 4.37 -6.84 -5.40
CA THR A 30 5.17 -7.71 -6.29
C THR A 30 4.34 -8.81 -6.96
N ASP A 31 3.25 -9.24 -6.34
CA ASP A 31 2.27 -10.18 -6.88
C ASP A 31 1.31 -9.57 -7.92
N GLY A 32 1.43 -8.26 -8.18
CA GLY A 32 0.62 -7.53 -9.15
C GLY A 32 -0.64 -6.87 -8.58
N GLN A 33 -1.00 -7.15 -7.32
CA GLN A 33 -2.17 -6.54 -6.67
C GLN A 33 -1.98 -5.03 -6.49
N VAL A 34 -3.09 -4.29 -6.59
CA VAL A 34 -3.09 -2.82 -6.45
C VAL A 34 -3.95 -2.43 -5.26
N GLY A 35 -3.38 -1.62 -4.36
CA GLY A 35 -4.03 -1.25 -3.11
C GLY A 35 -3.60 0.12 -2.60
N ARG A 36 -4.11 0.46 -1.42
CA ARG A 36 -3.69 1.65 -0.66
C ARG A 36 -2.95 1.18 0.59
N VAL A 37 -1.83 1.81 0.91
CA VAL A 37 -1.08 1.52 2.12
C VAL A 37 -1.94 1.88 3.34
N GLN A 38 -1.96 0.99 4.33
CA GLN A 38 -2.66 1.20 5.61
C GLN A 38 -1.69 1.12 6.79
N ASN A 39 -0.71 0.21 6.73
CA ASN A 39 0.34 0.08 7.72
C ASN A 39 1.66 -0.27 7.02
N ILE A 40 2.78 0.20 7.56
CA ILE A 40 4.14 -0.17 7.12
C ILE A 40 4.76 -0.96 8.26
N GLN A 41 5.17 -2.20 7.97
CA GLN A 41 5.90 -2.99 8.95
C GLN A 41 7.37 -2.59 8.88
N ALA A 42 7.95 -2.20 10.01
CA ALA A 42 9.40 -2.13 10.14
C ALA A 42 9.92 -3.58 10.22
N GLU A 43 10.98 -3.92 9.49
CA GLU A 43 11.59 -5.24 9.62
C GLU A 43 12.16 -5.37 11.05
N GLY A 44 11.63 -6.31 11.84
CA GLY A 44 12.14 -6.60 13.19
C GLY A 44 11.12 -6.83 14.30
N GLU A 45 9.81 -6.74 14.06
CA GLU A 45 8.76 -7.11 15.03
C GLU A 45 7.64 -7.94 14.38
#